data_AF-A0A7X6U4K4-F1
#
_entry.id   AF-A0A7X6U4K4-F1
#
_cell.length_a   1.000
_cell.length_b   1.000
_cell.length_c   1.000
_cell.angle_alpha   90.00
_cell.angle_beta   90.00
_cell.angle_gamma   90.00
#
_symmetry.space_group_name_H-M   'P 1'
#
loop_
_entity.id
_entity.type
_entity.pdbx_description
1 polymer ?
#
loop_
_entity_poly.entity_id
_entity_poly.type
_entity_poly.pdbx_seq_one_letter_code
_entity_poly.pdbx_strand_id
1 'polypeptide(L)'
;MSSQHTDHLDDLTKINTKLDKKHLHKVVTGSAAGTLVEWFDFALFGYMAFYIAGNFFPSEDRVAGLLATFAVFLVSFILRPIGGVYFGKLGDKLGRKKILALTVLLMSGSTAAIGFIPSYDSIGIWAPALLILARIVQGLSAGGEYTGATIYTVEHSPQNKRNSYSWTMVATTFVAFALAAGLSALLVNTLGEEVMMAWGWRIVFLIAIPMGAVAFYIRGHLEESPEFEMMRKSKKDHGSYSTKQVMKTEGGNVIKLSGVVALYALSFYIFSTYMNTFLKGVIGLSSGTALSASLISLLFAACITPFAGIISDKVGRRKMLLFACIWHVLLVIPAYMLVATGANFISAIIGMGILGIGVAVIGSVVAVQLSEMFSTDMRYTASGMCYNFSFAIFGGTAPYVATWMTANTGNYLSPAIYVTVVAVLVTFWVLFFIPETANKPLRRFHTEPQYGKENFEQPIAMSTTKLDIAA
;
A
#
# COMPACT_ATOMS: atom_id res chain seq x y z
N MET A 1 -40.37 29.37 -7.96
CA MET A 1 -39.03 28.92 -7.49
C MET A 1 -39.11 27.53 -6.85
N SER A 2 -39.56 26.50 -7.59
CA SER A 2 -39.77 25.14 -7.04
C SER A 2 -39.34 24.00 -7.99
N SER A 3 -38.77 24.28 -9.16
CA SER A 3 -38.47 23.23 -10.16
C SER A 3 -36.99 22.85 -10.27
N GLN A 4 -36.07 23.52 -9.55
CA GLN A 4 -34.63 23.22 -9.63
C GLN A 4 -34.14 22.22 -8.57
N HIS A 5 -34.96 21.86 -7.59
CA HIS A 5 -34.55 20.98 -6.49
C HIS A 5 -34.86 19.49 -6.74
N THR A 6 -35.75 19.20 -7.67
CA THR A 6 -36.17 17.83 -8.05
C THR A 6 -35.32 17.23 -9.16
N ASP A 7 -34.81 18.04 -10.09
CA ASP A 7 -34.01 17.53 -11.23
C ASP A 7 -32.66 16.93 -10.82
N HIS A 8 -32.03 17.42 -9.75
CA HIS A 8 -30.75 16.87 -9.25
C HIS A 8 -30.88 15.52 -8.53
N LEU A 9 -32.06 15.21 -7.99
CA LEU A 9 -32.34 13.92 -7.35
C LEU A 9 -32.71 12.86 -8.39
N ASP A 10 -33.36 13.27 -9.49
CA ASP A 10 -33.74 12.37 -10.58
C ASP A 10 -32.59 12.00 -11.54
N ASP A 11 -31.55 12.83 -11.64
CA ASP A 11 -30.37 12.49 -12.46
C ASP A 11 -29.43 11.49 -11.77
N LEU A 12 -29.40 11.48 -10.44
CA LEU A 12 -28.59 10.54 -9.64
C LEU A 12 -29.28 9.18 -9.40
N THR A 13 -30.62 9.12 -9.50
CA THR A 13 -31.40 7.87 -9.41
C THR A 13 -31.42 7.07 -10.71
N LYS A 14 -31.04 7.67 -11.84
CA LYS A 14 -30.91 6.98 -13.15
C LYS A 14 -29.66 6.14 -13.34
N ILE A 15 -28.76 6.05 -12.35
CA ILE A 15 -27.67 5.06 -12.36
C ILE A 15 -28.22 3.69 -11.94
N ASN A 16 -29.23 3.20 -12.67
CA ASN A 16 -29.73 1.84 -12.51
C ASN A 16 -28.82 0.87 -13.30
N THR A 17 -27.69 0.57 -12.68
CA THR A 17 -27.06 -0.77 -12.55
C THR A 17 -27.31 -1.84 -13.62
N LYS A 18 -27.06 -1.56 -14.89
CA LYS A 18 -26.28 -2.51 -15.70
C LYS A 18 -24.82 -2.14 -15.50
N LEU A 19 -24.13 -2.90 -14.66
CA LEU A 19 -22.68 -2.78 -14.55
C LEU A 19 -22.07 -2.91 -15.94
N ASP A 20 -21.57 -1.80 -16.48
CA ASP A 20 -20.72 -1.87 -17.65
C ASP A 20 -19.41 -2.53 -17.20
N LYS A 21 -19.34 -3.85 -17.39
CA LYS A 21 -18.14 -4.65 -17.08
C LYS A 21 -16.91 -4.06 -17.76
N LYS A 22 -17.07 -3.42 -18.93
CA LYS A 22 -15.99 -2.76 -19.67
C LYS A 22 -15.49 -1.53 -18.90
N HIS A 23 -16.40 -0.70 -18.40
CA HIS A 23 -16.06 0.42 -17.52
C HIS A 23 -15.34 -0.05 -16.24
N LEU A 24 -15.87 -1.07 -15.55
CA LEU A 24 -15.24 -1.57 -14.32
C LEU A 24 -13.84 -2.16 -14.58
N HIS A 25 -13.66 -2.88 -15.70
CA HIS A 25 -12.35 -3.38 -16.10
C HIS A 25 -11.35 -2.24 -16.38
N LYS A 26 -11.80 -1.15 -17.02
CA LYS A 26 -10.98 0.05 -17.24
C LYS A 26 -10.60 0.73 -15.92
N VAL A 27 -11.53 0.82 -14.96
CA VAL A 27 -11.30 1.36 -13.61
C VAL A 27 -10.24 0.56 -12.86
N VAL A 28 -10.40 -0.76 -12.83
CA VAL A 28 -9.49 -1.68 -12.14
C VAL A 28 -8.09 -1.66 -12.77
N THR A 29 -7.99 -1.76 -14.10
CA THR A 29 -6.70 -1.78 -14.80
C THR A 29 -5.98 -0.44 -14.71
N GLY A 30 -6.70 0.68 -14.78
CA GLY A 30 -6.13 2.02 -14.57
C GLY A 30 -5.58 2.22 -13.15
N SER A 31 -6.33 1.77 -12.14
CA SER A 31 -5.92 1.84 -10.73
C SER A 31 -4.70 0.95 -10.44
N ALA A 32 -4.68 -0.24 -11.04
CA ALA A 32 -3.56 -1.18 -10.96
C ALA A 32 -2.29 -0.61 -11.62
N ALA A 33 -2.38 0.03 -12.78
CA ALA A 33 -1.21 0.51 -13.50
C ALA A 33 -0.37 1.53 -12.70
N GLY A 34 -1.01 2.54 -12.08
CA GLY A 34 -0.31 3.50 -11.22
C GLY A 34 0.33 2.83 -10.01
N THR A 35 -0.46 1.99 -9.34
CA THR A 35 -0.02 1.18 -8.19
C THR A 35 1.18 0.31 -8.51
N LEU A 36 1.24 -0.28 -9.71
CA LEU A 36 2.35 -1.11 -10.15
C LEU A 36 3.64 -0.30 -10.22
N VAL A 37 3.60 0.87 -10.86
CA VAL A 37 4.77 1.75 -11.02
C VAL A 37 5.25 2.28 -9.67
N GLU A 38 4.32 2.75 -8.82
CA GLU A 38 4.62 3.25 -7.48
C GLU A 38 5.35 2.20 -6.63
N TRP A 39 4.79 1.00 -6.54
CA TRP A 39 5.35 -0.03 -5.67
C TRP A 39 6.58 -0.71 -6.25
N PHE A 40 6.74 -0.73 -7.57
CA PHE A 40 7.94 -1.25 -8.21
C PHE A 40 9.16 -0.40 -7.80
N ASP A 41 9.07 0.92 -8.00
CA ASP A 41 10.14 1.87 -7.62
C ASP A 41 10.44 1.79 -6.11
N PHE A 42 9.39 1.65 -5.29
CA PHE A 42 9.55 1.56 -3.85
C PHE A 42 10.26 0.27 -3.40
N ALA A 43 9.95 -0.86 -4.04
CA ALA A 43 10.52 -2.16 -3.72
C ALA A 43 12.01 -2.26 -4.06
N LEU A 44 12.45 -1.63 -5.16
CA LEU A 44 13.85 -1.63 -5.59
C LEU A 44 14.82 -1.18 -4.49
N PHE A 45 14.46 -0.13 -3.75
CA PHE A 45 15.29 0.35 -2.64
C PHE A 45 15.51 -0.73 -1.58
N GLY A 46 14.45 -1.44 -1.19
CA GLY A 46 14.51 -2.50 -0.19
C GLY A 46 15.36 -3.69 -0.65
N TYR A 47 15.20 -4.12 -1.90
CA TYR A 47 15.99 -5.23 -2.45
C TYR A 47 17.47 -4.89 -2.64
N MET A 48 17.78 -3.62 -2.92
CA MET A 48 19.14 -3.15 -3.07
C MET A 48 19.81 -2.74 -1.74
N ALA A 49 19.18 -2.98 -0.60
CA ALA A 49 19.66 -2.48 0.69
C ALA A 49 21.13 -2.83 1.00
N PHE A 50 21.60 -4.04 0.66
CA PHE A 50 23.02 -4.41 0.83
C PHE A 50 23.97 -3.61 -0.05
N TYR A 51 23.59 -3.38 -1.30
CA TYR A 51 24.41 -2.64 -2.27
C TYR A 51 24.48 -1.16 -1.89
N ILE A 52 23.34 -0.58 -1.48
CA ILE A 52 23.24 0.78 -0.94
C ILE A 52 24.10 0.92 0.33
N ALA A 53 23.97 -0.02 1.26
CA ALA A 53 24.74 -0.03 2.51
C ALA A 53 26.25 0.06 2.26
N GLY A 54 26.78 -0.78 1.37
CA GLY A 54 28.21 -0.80 1.05
C GLY A 54 28.71 0.35 0.19
N ASN A 55 27.83 1.03 -0.56
CA ASN A 55 28.24 2.11 -1.46
C ASN A 55 28.06 3.52 -0.88
N PHE A 56 27.15 3.71 0.07
CA PHE A 56 26.78 5.06 0.55
C PHE A 56 27.07 5.33 2.02
N PHE A 57 27.48 4.33 2.80
CA PHE A 57 27.75 4.54 4.22
C PHE A 57 29.18 4.10 4.57
N PRO A 58 29.91 4.85 5.42
CA PRO A 58 31.34 4.62 5.72
C PRO A 58 31.61 3.45 6.67
N SER A 59 30.68 2.51 6.81
CA SER A 59 30.74 1.55 7.91
C SER A 59 31.45 0.27 7.51
N GLU A 60 32.55 -0.06 8.20
CA GLU A 60 33.15 -1.40 8.17
C GLU A 60 32.18 -2.46 8.75
N ASP A 61 31.28 -2.04 9.66
CA ASP A 61 30.19 -2.86 10.17
C ASP A 61 29.01 -2.86 9.18
N ARG A 62 28.77 -4.04 8.57
CA ARG A 62 27.67 -4.27 7.63
C ARG A 62 26.29 -4.02 8.25
N VAL A 63 26.11 -4.32 9.53
CA VAL A 63 24.84 -4.14 10.23
C VAL A 63 24.53 -2.65 10.34
N ALA A 64 25.50 -1.84 10.75
CA ALA A 64 25.33 -0.39 10.84
C ALA A 64 25.01 0.24 9.47
N GLY A 65 25.64 -0.21 8.37
CA GLY A 65 25.30 0.23 7.02
C GLY A 65 23.87 -0.14 6.59
N LEU A 66 23.40 -1.35 6.93
CA LEU A 66 22.01 -1.77 6.69
C LEU A 66 21.01 -0.97 7.52
N LEU A 67 21.31 -0.73 8.80
CA LEU A 67 20.48 0.11 9.66
C LEU A 67 20.38 1.54 9.11
N ALA A 68 21.49 2.12 8.68
CA ALA A 68 21.49 3.44 8.04
C ALA A 68 20.64 3.44 6.76
N THR A 69 20.78 2.41 5.92
CA THR A 69 19.96 2.24 4.71
C THR A 69 18.47 2.17 5.03
N PHE A 70 18.06 1.38 6.02
CA PHE A 70 16.65 1.28 6.42
C PHE A 70 16.15 2.53 7.15
N ALA A 71 17.01 3.31 7.79
CA ALA A 71 16.65 4.63 8.30
C ALA A 71 16.31 5.58 7.14
N VAL A 72 17.09 5.57 6.05
CA VAL A 72 16.78 6.33 4.83
C VAL A 72 15.51 5.79 4.14
N PHE A 73 15.28 4.48 4.18
CA PHE A 73 14.01 3.88 3.71
C PHE A 73 12.80 4.45 4.47
N LEU A 74 12.88 4.52 5.80
CA LEU A 74 11.86 5.06 6.70
C LEU A 74 11.54 6.52 6.42
N VAL A 75 12.53 7.36 6.08
CA VAL A 75 12.32 8.78 5.75
C VAL A 75 11.22 8.95 4.71
N SER A 76 11.21 8.15 3.64
CA SER A 76 10.16 8.28 2.62
C SER A 76 8.75 8.01 3.15
N PHE A 77 8.58 7.10 4.11
CA PHE A 77 7.25 6.85 4.68
C PHE A 77 6.76 8.00 5.54
N ILE A 78 7.64 8.59 6.35
CA ILE A 78 7.30 9.74 7.20
C ILE A 78 6.83 10.93 6.33
N LEU A 79 7.40 11.05 5.13
CA LEU A 79 7.11 12.14 4.20
C LEU A 79 5.83 11.90 3.38
N ARG A 80 5.33 10.66 3.24
CA ARG A 80 4.09 10.34 2.48
C ARG A 80 2.86 11.09 2.97
N PRO A 81 2.49 11.11 4.28
CA PRO A 81 1.36 11.90 4.76
C PRO A 81 1.46 13.39 4.38
N ILE A 82 2.67 13.96 4.49
CA ILE A 82 2.95 15.37 4.18
C ILE A 82 2.75 15.62 2.69
N GLY A 83 3.30 14.72 1.87
CA GLY A 83 3.13 14.71 0.42
C GLY A 83 1.68 14.64 -0.04
N GLY A 84 0.90 13.72 0.56
CA GLY A 84 -0.51 13.54 0.24
C GLY A 84 -1.35 14.80 0.55
N VAL A 85 -1.09 15.46 1.68
CA VAL A 85 -1.76 16.73 2.02
C VAL A 85 -1.34 17.85 1.08
N TYR A 86 -0.04 17.97 0.79
CA TYR A 86 0.50 19.04 -0.05
C TYR A 86 0.05 18.91 -1.51
N PHE A 87 0.34 17.77 -2.15
CA PHE A 87 -0.03 17.52 -3.54
C PHE A 87 -1.55 17.33 -3.72
N GLY A 88 -2.27 16.87 -2.70
CA GLY A 88 -3.74 16.85 -2.72
C GLY A 88 -4.33 18.25 -2.86
N LYS A 89 -3.94 19.19 -1.98
CA LYS A 89 -4.38 20.60 -2.06
C LYS A 89 -3.94 21.27 -3.35
N LEU A 90 -2.73 20.96 -3.81
CA LEU A 90 -2.23 21.49 -5.07
C LEU A 90 -3.02 20.95 -6.27
N GLY A 91 -3.45 19.68 -6.22
CA GLY A 91 -4.30 19.05 -7.23
C GLY A 91 -5.70 19.67 -7.27
N ASP A 92 -6.27 19.96 -6.10
CA ASP A 92 -7.57 20.65 -6.03
C ASP A 92 -7.49 22.08 -6.60
N LYS A 93 -6.34 22.78 -6.44
CA LYS A 93 -6.13 24.15 -6.95
C LYS A 93 -5.73 24.21 -8.42
N LEU A 94 -4.82 23.36 -8.87
CA LEU A 94 -4.17 23.42 -10.20
C LEU A 94 -4.70 22.39 -11.20
N GLY A 95 -5.51 21.44 -10.75
CA GLY A 95 -6.02 20.31 -11.53
C GLY A 95 -5.33 18.99 -11.18
N ARG A 96 -6.11 17.93 -11.00
CA ARG A 96 -5.62 16.62 -10.54
C ARG A 96 -4.75 15.95 -11.59
N LYS A 97 -5.09 16.08 -12.88
CA LYS A 97 -4.29 15.54 -13.99
C LYS A 97 -2.84 16.02 -13.96
N LYS A 98 -2.65 17.34 -13.83
CA LYS A 98 -1.32 17.97 -13.84
C LYS A 98 -0.48 17.52 -12.65
N ILE A 99 -1.10 17.44 -11.47
CA ILE A 99 -0.38 17.04 -10.26
C ILE A 99 -0.09 15.54 -10.23
N LEU A 100 -0.97 14.70 -10.76
CA LEU A 100 -0.68 13.28 -10.95
C LEU A 100 0.48 13.06 -11.93
N ALA A 101 0.55 13.83 -13.03
CA ALA A 101 1.70 13.75 -13.94
C ALA A 101 3.00 14.22 -13.27
N LEU A 102 2.96 15.33 -12.52
CA LEU A 102 4.10 15.87 -11.79
C LEU A 102 4.63 14.89 -10.72
N THR A 103 3.75 14.30 -9.94
CA THR A 103 4.14 13.37 -8.85
C THR A 103 4.82 12.11 -9.40
N VAL A 104 4.41 11.57 -10.54
CA VAL A 104 5.12 10.47 -11.20
C VAL A 104 6.51 10.89 -11.67
N LEU A 105 6.67 12.08 -12.24
CA LEU A 105 7.98 12.57 -12.65
C LEU A 105 8.91 12.78 -11.45
N LEU A 106 8.39 13.32 -10.34
CA LEU A 106 9.16 13.48 -9.10
C LEU A 106 9.58 12.12 -8.53
N MET A 107 8.66 11.15 -8.51
CA MET A 107 8.93 9.81 -8.02
C MET A 107 10.00 9.11 -8.88
N SER A 108 9.77 8.95 -10.17
CA SER A 108 10.72 8.25 -11.05
C SER A 108 12.03 9.02 -11.23
N GLY A 109 11.98 10.36 -11.24
CA GLY A 109 13.18 11.20 -11.30
C GLY A 109 14.05 11.07 -10.03
N SER A 110 13.43 11.02 -8.85
CA SER A 110 14.17 10.77 -7.61
C SER A 110 14.69 9.34 -7.51
N THR A 111 13.94 8.33 -8.00
CA THR A 111 14.44 6.95 -8.14
C THR A 111 15.67 6.90 -9.05
N ALA A 112 15.61 7.51 -10.23
CA ALA A 112 16.72 7.56 -11.17
C ALA A 112 17.93 8.32 -10.63
N ALA A 113 17.71 9.41 -9.89
CA ALA A 113 18.77 10.19 -9.26
C ALA A 113 19.64 9.32 -8.35
N ILE A 114 19.07 8.35 -7.61
CA ILE A 114 19.82 7.40 -6.77
C ILE A 114 20.86 6.64 -7.59
N GLY A 115 20.52 6.23 -8.81
CA GLY A 115 21.42 5.54 -9.72
C GLY A 115 22.61 6.38 -10.19
N PHE A 116 22.55 7.71 -10.08
CA PHE A 116 23.62 8.64 -10.47
C PHE A 116 24.47 9.14 -9.29
N ILE A 117 24.06 8.95 -8.03
CA ILE A 117 24.82 9.44 -6.87
C ILE A 117 26.16 8.68 -6.75
N PRO A 118 27.32 9.35 -6.76
CA PRO A 118 28.62 8.69 -6.54
C PRO A 118 28.73 8.00 -5.17
N SER A 119 29.63 7.03 -5.04
CA SER A 119 29.82 6.30 -3.77
C SER A 119 30.40 7.20 -2.66
N TYR A 120 30.32 6.73 -1.42
CA TYR A 120 30.92 7.40 -0.26
C TYR A 120 32.43 7.61 -0.46
N ASP A 121 33.14 6.65 -1.03
CA ASP A 121 34.58 6.78 -1.31
C ASP A 121 34.90 7.94 -2.27
N SER A 122 33.94 8.33 -3.12
CA SER A 122 34.13 9.40 -4.11
C SER A 122 33.79 10.78 -3.57
N ILE A 123 32.69 10.92 -2.82
CA ILE A 123 32.14 12.23 -2.41
C ILE A 123 31.86 12.35 -0.90
N GLY A 124 32.27 11.36 -0.11
CA GLY A 124 32.12 11.30 1.33
C GLY A 124 30.66 11.41 1.78
N ILE A 125 30.43 12.22 2.82
CA ILE A 125 29.12 12.43 3.45
C ILE A 125 28.03 12.95 2.50
N TRP A 126 28.40 13.51 1.35
CA TRP A 126 27.44 13.94 0.35
C TRP A 126 26.69 12.78 -0.31
N ALA A 127 27.28 11.58 -0.37
CA ALA A 127 26.59 10.40 -0.91
C ALA A 127 25.31 10.05 -0.13
N PRO A 128 25.35 9.81 1.20
CA PRO A 128 24.14 9.56 1.98
C PRO A 128 23.24 10.80 2.11
N ALA A 129 23.79 12.02 2.08
CA ALA A 129 22.96 13.24 2.11
C ALA A 129 22.10 13.39 0.84
N LEU A 130 22.68 13.16 -0.34
CA LEU A 130 21.94 13.17 -1.62
C LEU A 130 20.94 12.01 -1.69
N LEU A 131 21.28 10.85 -1.14
CA LEU A 131 20.37 9.71 -1.04
C LEU A 131 19.14 10.06 -0.21
N ILE A 132 19.34 10.68 0.96
CA ILE A 132 18.25 11.15 1.82
C ILE A 132 17.41 12.19 1.08
N LEU A 133 18.03 13.15 0.39
CA LEU A 133 17.31 14.16 -0.39
C LEU A 133 16.42 13.52 -1.47
N ALA A 134 16.96 12.56 -2.24
CA ALA A 134 16.19 11.81 -3.23
C ALA A 134 15.00 11.09 -2.56
N ARG A 135 15.22 10.47 -1.40
CA ARG A 135 14.17 9.76 -0.65
C ARG A 135 13.11 10.68 -0.04
N ILE A 136 13.47 11.91 0.33
CA ILE A 136 12.50 12.94 0.74
C ILE A 136 11.59 13.30 -0.43
N VAL A 137 12.16 13.60 -1.60
CA VAL A 137 11.39 13.93 -2.81
C VAL A 137 10.46 12.77 -3.20
N GLN A 138 10.98 11.55 -3.21
CA GLN A 138 10.21 10.34 -3.53
C GLN A 138 9.05 10.12 -2.55
N GLY A 139 9.31 10.27 -1.24
CA GLY A 139 8.30 10.12 -0.20
C GLY A 139 7.16 11.13 -0.32
N LEU A 140 7.49 12.39 -0.61
CA LEU A 140 6.49 13.43 -0.85
C LEU A 140 5.61 13.14 -2.07
N SER A 141 6.15 12.56 -3.14
CA SER A 141 5.35 12.25 -4.34
C SER A 141 4.33 11.11 -4.15
N ALA A 142 4.54 10.18 -3.22
CA ALA A 142 3.79 8.92 -3.09
C ALA A 142 2.60 8.96 -2.10
N GLY A 143 2.17 10.14 -1.66
CA GLY A 143 1.39 10.30 -0.42
C GLY A 143 -0.10 9.91 -0.42
N GLY A 144 -0.72 9.66 -1.56
CA GLY A 144 -2.17 9.39 -1.63
C GLY A 144 -2.64 8.56 -2.81
N GLU A 145 -1.70 8.01 -3.57
CA GLU A 145 -1.98 7.30 -4.82
C GLU A 145 -2.63 5.93 -4.55
N TYR A 146 -1.97 5.08 -3.76
CA TYR A 146 -2.50 3.76 -3.40
C TYR A 146 -3.91 3.80 -2.76
N THR A 147 -4.11 4.67 -1.76
CA THR A 147 -5.41 4.78 -1.08
C THR A 147 -6.48 5.33 -2.02
N GLY A 148 -6.13 6.30 -2.86
CA GLY A 148 -7.05 6.86 -3.85
C GLY A 148 -7.48 5.82 -4.89
N ALA A 149 -6.53 5.08 -5.45
CA ALA A 149 -6.80 4.04 -6.45
C ALA A 149 -7.64 2.88 -5.88
N THR A 150 -7.40 2.53 -4.61
CA THR A 150 -8.20 1.53 -3.89
C THR A 150 -9.63 2.04 -3.65
N ILE A 151 -9.78 3.28 -3.18
CA ILE A 151 -11.09 3.90 -2.99
C ILE A 151 -11.88 3.93 -4.29
N TYR A 152 -11.24 4.40 -5.37
CA TYR A 152 -11.83 4.49 -6.68
C TYR A 152 -12.32 3.13 -7.18
N THR A 153 -11.51 2.07 -7.01
CA THR A 153 -11.92 0.70 -7.36
C THR A 153 -13.13 0.24 -6.54
N VAL A 154 -13.14 0.47 -5.23
CA VAL A 154 -14.22 0.02 -4.35
C VAL A 154 -15.53 0.77 -4.60
N GLU A 155 -15.47 2.09 -4.86
CA GLU A 155 -16.66 2.92 -5.10
C GLU A 155 -17.37 2.55 -6.41
N HIS A 156 -16.63 2.09 -7.41
CA HIS A 156 -17.20 1.61 -8.68
C HIS A 156 -17.61 0.13 -8.63
N SER A 157 -17.31 -0.56 -7.53
CA SER A 157 -17.61 -1.98 -7.38
C SER A 157 -19.03 -2.22 -6.83
N PRO A 158 -19.71 -3.31 -7.24
CA PRO A 158 -21.00 -3.67 -6.69
C PRO A 158 -20.90 -3.88 -5.17
N GLN A 159 -21.92 -3.48 -4.41
CA GLN A 159 -21.93 -3.54 -2.94
C GLN A 159 -21.54 -4.92 -2.38
N ASN A 160 -22.01 -6.00 -2.98
CA ASN A 160 -21.74 -7.37 -2.55
C ASN A 160 -20.50 -8.02 -3.18
N LYS A 161 -19.73 -7.24 -3.95
CA LYS A 161 -18.54 -7.71 -4.68
C LYS A 161 -17.35 -6.77 -4.52
N ARG A 162 -17.40 -5.83 -3.56
CA ARG A 162 -16.35 -4.81 -3.40
C ARG A 162 -14.97 -5.42 -3.28
N ASN A 163 -14.81 -6.44 -2.44
CA ASN A 163 -13.51 -7.06 -2.26
C ASN A 163 -13.15 -8.03 -3.40
N SER A 164 -14.14 -8.59 -4.10
CA SER A 164 -14.00 -9.36 -5.33
C SER A 164 -13.41 -8.55 -6.50
N TYR A 165 -13.34 -7.22 -6.37
CA TYR A 165 -12.63 -6.35 -7.31
C TYR A 165 -11.43 -5.65 -6.66
N SER A 166 -11.52 -5.18 -5.42
CA SER A 166 -10.40 -4.45 -4.78
C SER A 166 -9.20 -5.32 -4.42
N TRP A 167 -9.32 -6.66 -4.39
CA TRP A 167 -8.16 -7.54 -4.23
C TRP A 167 -7.07 -7.27 -5.28
N THR A 168 -7.46 -6.80 -6.47
CA THR A 168 -6.54 -6.47 -7.56
C THR A 168 -5.50 -5.45 -7.14
N MET A 169 -5.85 -4.47 -6.30
CA MET A 169 -4.92 -3.47 -5.78
C MET A 169 -3.78 -4.11 -4.97
N VAL A 170 -4.11 -5.10 -4.16
CA VAL A 170 -3.14 -5.85 -3.34
C VAL A 170 -2.33 -6.80 -4.22
N ALA A 171 -2.98 -7.49 -5.16
CA ALA A 171 -2.30 -8.34 -6.14
C ALA A 171 -1.26 -7.54 -6.92
N THR A 172 -1.62 -6.36 -7.42
CA THR A 172 -0.72 -5.49 -8.18
C THR A 172 0.45 -5.01 -7.32
N THR A 173 0.24 -4.75 -6.04
CA THR A 173 1.33 -4.43 -5.11
C THR A 173 2.32 -5.59 -4.99
N PHE A 174 1.84 -6.82 -4.80
CA PHE A 174 2.71 -8.00 -4.77
C PHE A 174 3.41 -8.26 -6.10
N VAL A 175 2.71 -8.09 -7.23
CA VAL A 175 3.30 -8.21 -8.57
C VAL A 175 4.38 -7.15 -8.78
N ALA A 176 4.19 -5.91 -8.33
CA ALA A 176 5.19 -4.86 -8.43
C ALA A 176 6.47 -5.22 -7.68
N PHE A 177 6.35 -5.67 -6.43
CA PHE A 177 7.48 -6.16 -5.63
C PHE A 177 8.12 -7.41 -6.26
N ALA A 178 7.31 -8.33 -6.79
CA ALA A 178 7.80 -9.51 -7.48
C ALA A 178 8.64 -9.14 -8.71
N LEU A 179 8.17 -8.21 -9.55
CA LEU A 179 8.90 -7.73 -10.72
C LEU A 179 10.20 -7.03 -10.32
N ALA A 180 10.18 -6.22 -9.26
CA ALA A 180 11.39 -5.59 -8.72
C ALA A 180 12.41 -6.62 -8.22
N ALA A 181 11.95 -7.65 -7.48
CA ALA A 181 12.77 -8.77 -7.04
C ALA A 181 13.32 -9.57 -8.22
N GLY A 182 12.51 -9.84 -9.24
CA GLY A 182 12.87 -10.59 -10.43
C GLY A 182 13.90 -9.88 -11.31
N LEU A 183 13.72 -8.58 -11.54
CA LEU A 183 14.73 -7.75 -12.22
C LEU A 183 16.05 -7.75 -11.45
N SER A 184 15.98 -7.58 -10.13
CA SER A 184 17.15 -7.60 -9.26
C SER A 184 17.85 -8.97 -9.31
N ALA A 185 17.09 -10.07 -9.23
CA ALA A 185 17.60 -11.43 -9.33
C ALA A 185 18.25 -11.67 -10.69
N LEU A 186 17.63 -11.23 -11.78
CA LEU A 186 18.14 -11.36 -13.13
C LEU A 186 19.51 -10.69 -13.26
N LEU A 187 19.63 -9.44 -12.81
CA LEU A 187 20.90 -8.70 -12.88
C LEU A 187 21.97 -9.35 -12.00
N VAL A 188 21.63 -9.77 -10.78
CA VAL A 188 22.60 -10.39 -9.87
C VAL A 188 23.10 -11.74 -10.39
N ASN A 189 22.21 -12.57 -10.93
CA ASN A 189 22.59 -13.88 -11.46
C ASN A 189 23.34 -13.80 -12.80
N THR A 190 23.16 -12.73 -13.58
CA THR A 190 23.85 -12.54 -14.87
C THR A 190 25.17 -11.79 -14.74
N LEU A 191 25.22 -10.75 -13.91
CA LEU A 191 26.41 -9.91 -13.72
C LEU A 191 27.35 -10.45 -12.63
N GLY A 192 26.83 -11.23 -11.69
CA GLY A 192 27.57 -11.69 -10.50
C GLY A 192 27.59 -10.67 -9.36
N GLU A 193 27.90 -11.14 -8.15
CA GLU A 193 27.83 -10.30 -6.94
C GLU A 193 28.87 -9.17 -6.93
N GLU A 194 30.07 -9.41 -7.47
CA GLU A 194 31.15 -8.40 -7.52
C GLU A 194 30.77 -7.21 -8.40
N VAL A 195 30.30 -7.47 -9.63
CA VAL A 195 29.86 -6.41 -10.55
C VAL A 195 28.64 -5.68 -10.00
N MET A 196 27.72 -6.41 -9.38
CA MET A 196 26.57 -5.82 -8.70
C MET A 196 26.98 -4.88 -7.56
N MET A 197 27.99 -5.25 -6.75
CA MET A 197 28.52 -4.38 -5.69
C MET A 197 29.23 -3.15 -6.24
N ALA A 198 29.99 -3.29 -7.33
CA ALA A 198 30.77 -2.20 -7.90
C ALA A 198 29.88 -1.12 -8.55
N TRP A 199 28.96 -1.50 -9.43
CA TRP A 199 28.11 -0.53 -10.13
C TRP A 199 26.80 -1.09 -10.68
N GLY A 200 26.67 -2.42 -10.83
CA GLY A 200 25.50 -3.06 -11.45
C GLY A 200 24.17 -2.73 -10.76
N TRP A 201 24.20 -2.50 -9.45
CA TRP A 201 23.03 -2.06 -8.67
C TRP A 201 22.43 -0.73 -9.17
N ARG A 202 23.19 0.12 -9.86
CA ARG A 202 22.67 1.39 -10.42
C ARG A 202 21.65 1.15 -11.52
N ILE A 203 21.78 0.05 -12.28
CA ILE A 203 20.89 -0.28 -13.41
C ILE A 203 19.44 -0.38 -12.95
N VAL A 204 19.17 -0.98 -11.78
CA VAL A 204 17.79 -1.13 -11.31
C VAL A 204 17.12 0.22 -11.06
N PHE A 205 17.87 1.21 -10.55
CA PHE A 205 17.35 2.55 -10.30
C PHE A 205 17.17 3.36 -11.58
N LEU A 206 18.06 3.18 -12.57
CA LEU A 206 17.99 3.89 -13.85
C LEU A 206 16.84 3.40 -14.76
N ILE A 207 16.32 2.18 -14.54
CA ILE A 207 15.10 1.68 -15.20
C ILE A 207 13.87 2.52 -14.85
N ALA A 208 13.91 3.28 -13.75
CA ALA A 208 12.85 4.24 -13.44
C ALA A 208 12.71 5.35 -14.50
N ILE A 209 13.75 5.66 -15.29
CA ILE A 209 13.68 6.67 -16.36
C ILE A 209 12.67 6.27 -17.45
N PRO A 210 12.83 5.13 -18.17
CA PRO A 210 11.87 4.72 -19.18
C PRO A 210 10.48 4.45 -18.58
N MET A 211 10.41 3.89 -17.36
CA MET A 211 9.12 3.66 -16.69
C MET A 211 8.39 4.96 -16.35
N GLY A 212 9.11 5.95 -15.83
CA GLY A 212 8.59 7.29 -15.53
C GLY A 212 8.10 8.01 -16.78
N ALA A 213 8.82 7.89 -17.90
CA ALA A 213 8.39 8.45 -19.19
C ALA A 213 7.07 7.82 -19.68
N VAL A 214 6.95 6.49 -19.61
CA VAL A 214 5.71 5.78 -19.97
C VAL A 214 4.56 6.17 -19.02
N ALA A 215 4.80 6.21 -17.72
CA ALA A 215 3.78 6.59 -16.73
C ALA A 215 3.34 8.05 -16.90
N PHE A 216 4.28 8.96 -17.19
CA PHE A 216 3.98 10.35 -17.53
C PHE A 216 3.13 10.46 -18.80
N TYR A 217 3.47 9.70 -19.86
CA TYR A 217 2.68 9.64 -21.08
C TYR A 217 1.26 9.17 -20.79
N ILE A 218 1.08 8.06 -20.07
CA ILE A 218 -0.24 7.54 -19.70
C ILE A 218 -1.06 8.58 -18.93
N ARG A 219 -0.46 9.22 -17.91
CA ARG A 219 -1.13 10.25 -17.10
C ARG A 219 -1.45 11.52 -17.87
N GLY A 220 -0.59 11.91 -18.81
CA GLY A 220 -0.80 13.04 -19.70
C GLY A 220 -2.02 12.87 -20.61
N HIS A 221 -2.45 11.63 -20.86
CA HIS A 221 -3.61 11.29 -21.69
C HIS A 221 -4.87 10.94 -20.89
N LEU A 222 -4.83 11.00 -19.55
CA LEU A 222 -6.04 10.93 -18.73
C LEU A 222 -6.86 12.22 -18.90
N GLU A 223 -8.18 12.08 -18.98
CA GLU A 223 -9.11 13.21 -18.90
C GLU A 223 -9.33 13.56 -17.42
N GLU A 224 -9.59 14.84 -17.12
CA GLU A 224 -10.08 15.21 -15.78
C GLU A 224 -11.42 14.49 -15.54
N SER A 225 -11.65 13.95 -14.35
CA SER A 225 -12.91 13.26 -14.08
C SER A 225 -14.09 14.23 -14.29
N PRO A 226 -15.17 13.83 -14.97
CA PRO A 226 -16.36 14.66 -15.19
C PRO A 226 -16.88 15.31 -13.90
N GLU A 227 -16.80 14.58 -12.79
CA GLU A 227 -17.17 15.03 -11.45
C GLU A 227 -16.29 16.18 -10.94
N PHE A 228 -14.98 16.11 -11.17
CA PHE A 228 -14.04 17.20 -10.83
C PHE A 228 -14.29 18.45 -11.69
N GLU A 229 -14.60 18.27 -12.98
CA GLU A 229 -15.02 19.39 -13.83
C GLU A 229 -16.33 20.02 -13.37
N MET A 230 -17.32 19.20 -13.01
CA MET A 230 -18.61 19.66 -12.49
C MET A 230 -18.44 20.41 -11.16
N MET A 231 -17.61 19.91 -10.26
CA MET A 231 -17.27 20.58 -8.99
C MET A 231 -16.54 21.91 -9.21
N ARG A 232 -15.61 21.97 -10.17
CA ARG A 232 -14.91 23.22 -10.52
C ARG A 232 -15.87 24.26 -11.12
N LYS A 233 -16.85 23.80 -11.90
CA LYS A 233 -17.87 24.65 -12.55
C LYS A 233 -18.95 25.11 -11.57
N SER A 234 -19.29 24.32 -10.55
CA SER A 234 -20.40 24.62 -9.65
C SER A 234 -20.16 25.77 -8.68
N LYS A 235 -18.90 26.24 -8.49
CA LYS A 235 -18.49 27.29 -7.51
C LYS A 235 -19.09 27.11 -6.11
N LYS A 236 -19.63 25.92 -5.78
CA LYS A 236 -20.18 25.64 -4.46
C LYS A 236 -19.03 25.27 -3.55
N ASP A 237 -18.92 26.07 -2.51
CA ASP A 237 -17.95 26.08 -1.42
C ASP A 237 -18.01 24.81 -0.54
N HIS A 238 -18.09 23.62 -1.15
CA HIS A 238 -17.77 22.38 -0.47
C HIS A 238 -16.25 22.26 -0.45
N GLY A 239 -15.60 23.15 0.32
CA GLY A 239 -14.18 23.05 0.59
C GLY A 239 -13.85 21.66 1.12
N SER A 240 -12.77 21.08 0.60
CA SER A 240 -12.14 19.88 1.15
C SER A 240 -12.07 20.00 2.68
N TYR A 241 -12.63 19.03 3.41
CA TYR A 241 -12.58 19.04 4.86
C TYR A 241 -11.13 19.08 5.33
N SER A 242 -10.82 19.99 6.25
CA SER A 242 -9.48 20.05 6.82
C SER A 242 -9.14 18.74 7.53
N THR A 243 -7.86 18.37 7.51
CA THR A 243 -7.33 17.21 8.25
C THR A 243 -7.80 17.20 9.71
N LYS A 244 -7.90 18.38 10.34
CA LYS A 244 -8.39 18.53 11.72
C LYS A 244 -9.88 18.19 11.85
N GLN A 245 -10.72 18.62 10.92
CA GLN A 245 -12.14 18.26 10.91
C GLN A 245 -12.32 16.75 10.70
N VAL A 246 -11.60 16.17 9.74
CA VAL A 246 -11.64 14.73 9.48
C VAL A 246 -11.24 13.93 10.72
N MET A 247 -10.16 14.31 11.41
CA MET A 247 -9.75 13.62 12.64
C MET A 247 -10.72 13.81 13.81
N LYS A 248 -11.38 14.96 13.92
CA LYS A 248 -12.41 15.17 14.95
C LYS A 248 -13.62 14.26 14.73
N THR A 249 -13.98 14.02 13.48
CA THR A 249 -15.21 13.30 13.12
C THR A 249 -14.98 11.79 12.92
N GLU A 250 -13.96 11.42 12.15
CA GLU A 250 -13.65 10.04 11.77
C GLU A 250 -12.43 9.46 12.51
N GLY A 251 -11.79 10.23 13.41
CA GLY A 251 -10.58 9.81 14.13
C GLY A 251 -10.73 8.51 14.92
N GLY A 252 -11.93 8.23 15.46
CA GLY A 252 -12.22 6.94 16.10
C GLY A 252 -12.14 5.76 15.12
N ASN A 253 -12.65 5.92 13.89
CA ASN A 253 -12.53 4.90 12.84
C ASN A 253 -11.11 4.81 12.30
N VAL A 254 -10.38 5.93 12.25
CA VAL A 254 -8.96 5.96 11.88
C VAL A 254 -8.16 5.11 12.86
N ILE A 255 -8.35 5.29 14.18
CA ILE A 255 -7.66 4.50 15.21
C ILE A 255 -8.03 3.02 15.11
N LYS A 256 -9.33 2.70 14.96
CA LYS A 256 -9.80 1.31 14.81
C LYS A 256 -9.11 0.62 13.64
N LEU A 257 -9.20 1.18 12.44
CA LEU A 257 -8.61 0.57 11.26
C LEU A 257 -7.07 0.58 11.33
N SER A 258 -6.45 1.62 11.88
CA SER A 258 -4.99 1.70 12.04
C SER A 258 -4.44 0.54 12.86
N GLY A 259 -5.15 0.05 13.88
CA GLY A 259 -4.75 -1.14 14.63
C GLY A 259 -4.61 -2.39 13.74
N VAL A 260 -5.50 -2.57 12.76
CA VAL A 260 -5.41 -3.69 11.80
C VAL A 260 -4.34 -3.42 10.74
N VAL A 261 -4.28 -2.18 10.25
CA VAL A 261 -3.29 -1.74 9.26
C VAL A 261 -1.87 -1.87 9.82
N ALA A 262 -1.66 -1.72 11.13
CA ALA A 262 -0.37 -1.92 11.80
C ALA A 262 0.18 -3.34 11.56
N LEU A 263 -0.65 -4.38 11.79
CA LEU A 263 -0.24 -5.76 11.51
C LEU A 263 0.02 -5.97 10.02
N TYR A 264 -0.86 -5.46 9.15
CA TYR A 264 -0.66 -5.58 7.70
C TYR A 264 0.65 -4.92 7.25
N ALA A 265 0.90 -3.68 7.67
CA ALA A 265 2.11 -2.94 7.31
C ALA A 265 3.37 -3.65 7.81
N LEU A 266 3.38 -4.05 9.08
CA LEU A 266 4.49 -4.77 9.68
C LEU A 266 4.75 -6.09 8.95
N SER A 267 3.73 -6.95 8.84
CA SER A 267 3.91 -8.27 8.24
C SER A 267 4.24 -8.20 6.76
N PHE A 268 3.68 -7.23 6.03
CA PHE A 268 4.01 -6.99 4.62
C PHE A 268 5.49 -6.66 4.43
N TYR A 269 6.07 -5.73 5.19
CA TYR A 269 7.49 -5.36 5.00
C TYR A 269 8.46 -6.37 5.62
N ILE A 270 8.04 -7.10 6.64
CA ILE A 270 8.80 -8.26 7.12
C ILE A 270 8.89 -9.31 6.02
N PHE A 271 7.77 -9.66 5.39
CA PHE A 271 7.70 -10.64 4.31
C PHE A 271 8.39 -10.18 3.02
N SER A 272 8.08 -8.98 2.53
CA SER A 272 8.46 -8.53 1.19
C SER A 272 9.88 -7.98 1.11
N THR A 273 10.38 -7.38 2.19
CA THR A 273 11.63 -6.61 2.21
C THR A 273 12.65 -7.22 3.17
N TYR A 274 12.32 -7.29 4.47
CA TYR A 274 13.27 -7.78 5.47
C TYR A 274 13.64 -9.25 5.24
N MET A 275 12.72 -10.09 4.77
CA MET A 275 13.02 -11.51 4.56
C MET A 275 14.14 -11.71 3.53
N ASN A 276 14.22 -10.88 2.49
CA ASN A 276 15.37 -10.89 1.58
C ASN A 276 16.68 -10.54 2.31
N THR A 277 16.63 -9.59 3.24
CA THR A 277 17.76 -9.25 4.12
C THR A 277 18.14 -10.37 5.06
N PHE A 278 17.16 -11.03 5.66
CA PHE A 278 17.33 -12.18 6.54
C PHE A 278 17.99 -13.36 5.82
N LEU A 279 17.49 -13.74 4.64
CA LEU A 279 18.02 -14.83 3.84
C LEU A 279 19.50 -14.63 3.49
N LYS A 280 19.90 -13.39 3.20
CA LYS A 280 21.30 -13.06 2.87
C LYS A 280 22.17 -12.90 4.10
N GLY A 281 21.76 -12.02 5.01
CA GLY A 281 22.60 -11.54 6.11
C GLY A 281 22.62 -12.46 7.32
N VAL A 282 21.60 -13.30 7.51
CA VAL A 282 21.48 -14.19 8.67
C VAL A 282 21.61 -15.65 8.25
N ILE A 283 20.90 -16.07 7.19
CA ILE A 283 20.95 -17.46 6.70
C ILE A 283 22.18 -17.72 5.82
N GLY A 284 22.69 -16.69 5.13
CA GLY A 284 23.88 -16.80 4.27
C GLY A 284 23.59 -17.31 2.85
N LEU A 285 22.35 -17.20 2.37
CA LEU A 285 22.05 -17.47 0.96
C LEU A 285 22.65 -16.38 0.06
N SER A 286 23.00 -16.77 -1.17
CA SER A 286 23.44 -15.82 -2.18
C SER A 286 22.35 -14.79 -2.49
N SER A 287 22.78 -13.63 -2.97
CA SER A 287 21.89 -12.53 -3.34
C SER A 287 20.87 -12.94 -4.40
N GLY A 288 21.35 -13.68 -5.42
CA GLY A 288 20.51 -14.18 -6.51
C GLY A 288 19.45 -15.17 -6.02
N THR A 289 19.82 -16.09 -5.13
CA THR A 289 18.89 -17.09 -4.57
C THR A 289 17.83 -16.43 -3.69
N ALA A 290 18.20 -15.49 -2.82
CA ALA A 290 17.26 -14.78 -1.94
C ALA A 290 16.25 -13.93 -2.72
N LEU A 291 16.70 -13.23 -3.77
CA LEU A 291 15.84 -12.43 -4.63
C LEU A 291 14.90 -13.31 -5.47
N SER A 292 15.39 -14.43 -6.01
CA SER A 292 14.56 -15.40 -6.72
C SER A 292 13.49 -16.04 -5.81
N ALA A 293 13.83 -16.33 -4.55
CA ALA A 293 12.87 -16.85 -3.59
C ALA A 293 11.79 -15.81 -3.27
N SER A 294 12.19 -14.53 -3.16
CA SER A 294 11.28 -13.40 -2.98
C SER A 294 10.33 -13.27 -4.17
N LEU A 295 10.84 -13.28 -5.40
CA LEU A 295 10.04 -13.23 -6.64
C LEU A 295 8.93 -14.30 -6.63
N ILE A 296 9.29 -15.56 -6.40
CA ILE A 296 8.33 -16.68 -6.44
C ILE A 296 7.30 -16.54 -5.32
N SER A 297 7.73 -16.19 -4.12
CA SER A 297 6.85 -16.07 -2.95
C SER A 297 5.87 -14.90 -3.08
N LEU A 298 6.29 -13.80 -3.70
CA LEU A 298 5.43 -12.63 -3.96
C LEU A 298 4.43 -12.91 -5.06
N LEU A 299 4.81 -13.62 -6.14
CA LEU A 299 3.86 -14.09 -7.15
C LEU A 299 2.84 -15.04 -6.54
N PHE A 300 3.28 -15.96 -5.67
CA PHE A 300 2.39 -16.83 -4.93
C PHE A 300 1.41 -16.03 -4.05
N ALA A 301 1.89 -15.06 -3.27
CA ALA A 301 1.02 -14.19 -2.46
C ALA A 301 0.02 -13.41 -3.34
N ALA A 302 0.44 -12.91 -4.52
CA ALA A 302 -0.44 -12.27 -5.48
C ALA A 302 -1.57 -13.23 -5.92
N CYS A 303 -1.26 -14.50 -6.19
CA CYS A 303 -2.25 -15.52 -6.53
C CYS A 303 -3.23 -15.83 -5.38
N ILE A 304 -2.87 -15.60 -4.12
CA ILE A 304 -3.78 -15.79 -2.97
C ILE A 304 -4.82 -14.68 -2.86
N THR A 305 -4.46 -13.44 -3.22
CA THR A 305 -5.35 -12.26 -3.07
C THR A 305 -6.74 -12.38 -3.73
N PRO A 306 -6.94 -12.93 -4.96
CA PRO A 306 -8.29 -13.09 -5.52
C PRO A 306 -9.16 -14.01 -4.66
N PHE A 307 -8.60 -15.10 -4.15
CA PHE A 307 -9.33 -16.02 -3.27
C PHE A 307 -9.70 -15.32 -1.96
N ALA A 308 -8.75 -14.61 -1.35
CA ALA A 308 -9.00 -13.85 -0.13
C ALA A 308 -10.09 -12.79 -0.31
N GLY A 309 -10.06 -12.04 -1.42
CA GLY A 309 -11.07 -11.02 -1.74
C GLY A 309 -12.47 -11.60 -1.93
N ILE A 310 -12.59 -12.63 -2.75
CA ILE A 310 -13.88 -13.29 -3.05
C ILE A 310 -14.46 -13.96 -1.79
N ILE A 311 -13.63 -14.65 -1.01
CA ILE A 311 -14.07 -15.29 0.24
C ILE A 311 -14.49 -14.22 1.24
N SER A 312 -13.78 -13.09 1.31
CA SER A 312 -14.11 -12.01 2.22
C SER A 312 -15.50 -11.42 1.98
N ASP A 313 -15.95 -11.29 0.73
CA ASP A 313 -17.31 -10.81 0.42
C ASP A 313 -18.40 -11.77 0.91
N LYS A 314 -18.10 -13.08 0.97
CA LYS A 314 -19.03 -14.13 1.39
C LYS A 314 -19.02 -14.36 2.91
N VAL A 315 -17.83 -14.40 3.50
CA VAL A 315 -17.61 -14.80 4.90
C VAL A 315 -17.68 -13.60 5.86
N GLY A 316 -17.36 -12.40 5.38
CA GLY A 316 -17.28 -11.18 6.19
C GLY A 316 -15.84 -10.71 6.42
N ARG A 317 -15.66 -9.40 6.65
CA ARG A 317 -14.35 -8.78 6.88
C ARG A 317 -13.78 -9.22 8.21
N ARG A 318 -14.58 -9.19 9.28
CA ARG A 318 -14.10 -9.43 10.64
C ARG A 318 -13.57 -10.85 10.81
N LYS A 319 -14.29 -11.84 10.28
CA LYS A 319 -13.85 -13.25 10.31
C LYS A 319 -12.55 -13.48 9.53
N MET A 320 -12.42 -12.86 8.36
CA MET A 320 -11.19 -12.96 7.56
C MET A 320 -9.99 -12.28 8.24
N LEU A 321 -10.21 -11.14 8.91
CA LEU A 321 -9.16 -10.51 9.72
C LEU A 321 -8.74 -11.40 10.89
N LEU A 322 -9.68 -12.00 11.61
CA LEU A 322 -9.35 -12.93 12.70
C LEU A 322 -8.57 -14.13 12.19
N PHE A 323 -8.97 -14.71 11.06
CA PHE A 323 -8.21 -15.78 10.41
C PHE A 323 -6.78 -15.33 10.12
N ALA A 324 -6.59 -14.16 9.50
CA ALA A 324 -5.26 -13.66 9.20
C ALA A 324 -4.43 -13.39 10.47
N CYS A 325 -5.03 -12.85 11.53
CA CYS A 325 -4.32 -12.61 12.79
C CYS A 325 -3.86 -13.93 13.41
N ILE A 326 -4.77 -14.93 13.52
CA ILE A 326 -4.45 -16.26 14.04
C ILE A 326 -3.37 -16.94 13.18
N TRP A 327 -3.45 -16.80 11.85
CA TRP A 327 -2.42 -17.31 10.93
C TRP A 327 -1.04 -16.74 11.27
N HIS A 328 -0.93 -15.41 11.49
CA HIS A 328 0.33 -14.80 11.88
C HIS A 328 0.81 -15.27 13.26
N VAL A 329 -0.09 -15.39 14.24
CA VAL A 329 0.24 -15.88 15.59
C VAL A 329 0.85 -17.28 15.54
N LEU A 330 0.24 -18.18 14.76
CA LEU A 330 0.61 -19.59 14.76
C LEU A 330 1.78 -19.90 13.82
N LEU A 331 1.89 -19.23 12.67
CA LEU A 331 2.74 -19.71 11.57
C LEU A 331 3.96 -18.85 11.27
N VAL A 332 4.07 -17.63 11.82
CA VAL A 332 5.25 -16.79 11.57
C VAL A 332 6.52 -17.41 12.15
N ILE A 333 6.49 -17.87 13.39
CA ILE A 333 7.66 -18.52 14.03
C ILE A 333 8.02 -19.84 13.31
N PRO A 334 7.09 -20.79 13.07
CA PRO A 334 7.40 -21.99 12.30
C PRO A 334 7.98 -21.70 10.91
N ALA A 335 7.49 -20.66 10.21
CA ALA A 335 8.03 -20.27 8.91
C ALA A 335 9.50 -19.84 9.00
N TYR A 336 9.86 -19.02 10.00
CA TYR A 336 11.26 -18.63 10.23
C TYR A 336 12.15 -19.83 10.59
N MET A 337 11.66 -20.74 11.45
CA MET A 337 12.39 -21.95 11.81
C MET A 337 12.61 -22.86 10.60
N LEU A 338 11.60 -23.00 9.72
CA LEU A 338 11.70 -23.77 8.48
C LEU A 338 12.78 -23.19 7.56
N VAL A 339 12.76 -21.87 7.34
CA VAL A 339 13.77 -21.17 6.53
C VAL A 339 15.17 -21.35 7.10
N ALA A 340 15.33 -21.19 8.43
CA ALA A 340 16.62 -21.28 9.08
C ALA A 340 17.17 -22.71 9.10
N THR A 341 16.34 -23.70 9.37
CA THR A 341 16.76 -25.12 9.44
C THR A 341 17.09 -25.67 8.07
N GLY A 342 16.30 -25.31 7.05
CA GLY A 342 16.56 -25.76 5.69
C GLY A 342 17.75 -25.04 5.04
N ALA A 343 17.93 -23.75 5.34
CA ALA A 343 19.01 -22.89 4.82
C ALA A 343 19.24 -23.04 3.30
N ASN A 344 18.16 -23.22 2.54
CA ASN A 344 18.21 -23.45 1.10
C ASN A 344 17.03 -22.80 0.37
N PHE A 345 17.12 -22.74 -0.96
CA PHE A 345 16.13 -22.10 -1.82
C PHE A 345 14.69 -22.61 -1.61
N ILE A 346 14.50 -23.92 -1.46
CA ILE A 346 13.18 -24.52 -1.29
C ILE A 346 12.58 -24.13 0.06
N SER A 347 13.36 -24.24 1.14
CA SER A 347 12.92 -23.83 2.48
C SER A 347 12.57 -22.34 2.54
N ALA A 348 13.32 -21.50 1.82
CA ALA A 348 13.03 -20.07 1.71
C ALA A 348 11.67 -19.83 1.03
N ILE A 349 11.40 -20.47 -0.12
CA ILE A 349 10.12 -20.34 -0.82
C ILE A 349 8.95 -20.82 0.05
N ILE A 350 9.07 -21.97 0.71
CA ILE A 350 7.97 -22.52 1.51
C ILE A 350 7.71 -21.64 2.73
N GLY A 351 8.75 -21.26 3.48
CA GLY A 351 8.59 -20.39 4.65
C GLY A 351 8.03 -19.02 4.27
N MET A 352 8.56 -18.39 3.21
CA MET A 352 8.03 -17.13 2.70
C MET A 352 6.59 -17.28 2.18
N GLY A 353 6.25 -18.38 1.53
CA GLY A 353 4.88 -18.66 1.08
C GLY A 353 3.89 -18.75 2.26
N ILE A 354 4.28 -19.39 3.36
CA ILE A 354 3.48 -19.45 4.59
C ILE A 354 3.22 -18.04 5.15
N LEU A 355 4.25 -17.19 5.20
CA LEU A 355 4.10 -15.79 5.61
C LEU A 355 3.18 -15.03 4.63
N GLY A 356 3.41 -15.20 3.33
CA GLY A 356 2.69 -14.53 2.26
C GLY A 356 1.18 -14.78 2.28
N ILE A 357 0.71 -15.97 2.70
CA ILE A 357 -0.73 -16.25 2.85
C ILE A 357 -1.36 -15.31 3.87
N GLY A 358 -0.78 -15.18 5.06
CA GLY A 358 -1.30 -14.30 6.10
C GLY A 358 -1.34 -12.84 5.65
N VAL A 359 -0.25 -12.38 5.02
CA VAL A 359 -0.10 -11.02 4.50
C VAL A 359 -1.12 -10.74 3.39
N ALA A 360 -1.30 -11.68 2.45
CA ALA A 360 -2.25 -11.53 1.35
C ALA A 360 -3.68 -11.43 1.86
N VAL A 361 -4.07 -12.26 2.84
CA VAL A 361 -5.43 -12.23 3.39
C VAL A 361 -5.71 -10.93 4.13
N ILE A 362 -4.83 -10.51 5.05
CA ILE A 362 -5.05 -9.26 5.78
C ILE A 362 -5.03 -8.05 4.84
N GLY A 363 -4.10 -8.03 3.87
CA GLY A 363 -3.99 -6.95 2.89
C GLY A 363 -5.26 -6.82 2.04
N SER A 364 -5.80 -7.93 1.52
CA SER A 364 -7.05 -7.92 0.75
C SER A 364 -8.24 -7.37 1.55
N VAL A 365 -8.34 -7.66 2.85
CA VAL A 365 -9.43 -7.13 3.68
C VAL A 365 -9.20 -5.65 4.03
N VAL A 366 -7.96 -5.27 4.35
CA VAL A 366 -7.62 -3.86 4.63
C VAL A 366 -7.92 -2.96 3.43
N ALA A 367 -7.58 -3.41 2.22
CA ALA A 367 -7.82 -2.64 0.99
C ALA A 367 -9.28 -2.21 0.85
N VAL A 368 -10.24 -3.12 1.06
CA VAL A 368 -11.67 -2.77 0.98
C VAL A 368 -12.15 -1.95 2.19
N GLN A 369 -11.60 -2.19 3.38
CA GLN A 369 -11.96 -1.46 4.60
C GLN A 369 -11.51 0.00 4.60
N LEU A 370 -10.46 0.34 3.83
CA LEU A 370 -10.10 1.73 3.55
C LEU A 370 -11.24 2.50 2.88
N SER A 371 -12.22 1.84 2.27
CA SER A 371 -13.43 2.50 1.78
C SER A 371 -14.64 2.26 2.67
N GLU A 372 -14.80 1.05 3.21
CA GLU A 372 -15.99 0.69 3.95
C GLU A 372 -16.08 1.34 5.34
N MET A 373 -14.96 1.67 5.99
CA MET A 373 -14.98 2.20 7.36
C MET A 373 -15.26 3.70 7.47
N PHE A 374 -15.06 4.46 6.40
CA PHE A 374 -15.16 5.92 6.40
C PHE A 374 -16.30 6.42 5.50
N SER A 375 -16.93 7.52 5.90
CA SER A 375 -17.96 8.17 5.10
C SER A 375 -17.38 8.78 3.82
N THR A 376 -18.10 8.68 2.70
CA THR A 376 -17.62 9.07 1.36
C THR A 376 -17.09 10.51 1.33
N ASP A 377 -17.75 11.43 2.02
CA ASP A 377 -17.38 12.85 2.10
C ASP A 377 -16.04 13.14 2.81
N MET A 378 -15.56 12.23 3.68
CA MET A 378 -14.28 12.37 4.41
C MET A 378 -13.29 11.23 4.12
N ARG A 379 -13.69 10.22 3.33
CA ARG A 379 -12.99 8.94 3.12
C ARG A 379 -11.57 9.15 2.62
N TYR A 380 -11.39 9.93 1.55
CA TYR A 380 -10.06 10.07 0.92
C TYR A 380 -8.99 10.51 1.93
N THR A 381 -9.28 11.54 2.72
CA THR A 381 -8.36 12.04 3.75
C THR A 381 -8.23 11.06 4.92
N ALA A 382 -9.35 10.51 5.43
CA ALA A 382 -9.32 9.60 6.57
C ALA A 382 -8.53 8.31 6.27
N SER A 383 -8.77 7.71 5.10
CA SER A 383 -8.07 6.51 4.62
C SER A 383 -6.60 6.79 4.33
N GLY A 384 -6.30 7.93 3.70
CA GLY A 384 -4.93 8.37 3.47
C GLY A 384 -4.14 8.52 4.77
N MET A 385 -4.73 9.15 5.79
CA MET A 385 -4.10 9.27 7.11
C MET A 385 -3.93 7.90 7.78
N CYS A 386 -5.01 7.12 7.87
CA CYS A 386 -5.00 5.79 8.46
C CYS A 386 -3.90 4.91 7.87
N TYR A 387 -3.82 4.86 6.54
CA TYR A 387 -2.86 4.04 5.82
C TYR A 387 -1.42 4.57 6.02
N ASN A 388 -1.17 5.83 5.69
CA ASN A 388 0.20 6.35 5.68
C ASN A 388 0.82 6.45 7.08
N PHE A 389 0.06 6.82 8.12
CA PHE A 389 0.60 6.83 9.48
C PHE A 389 0.93 5.43 9.98
N SER A 390 0.03 4.47 9.76
CA SER A 390 0.26 3.07 10.14
C SER A 390 1.45 2.48 9.37
N PHE A 391 1.54 2.74 8.06
CA PHE A 391 2.66 2.29 7.24
C PHE A 391 3.97 3.00 7.60
N ALA A 392 3.97 4.26 8.02
CA ALA A 392 5.18 4.92 8.50
C ALA A 392 5.69 4.33 9.81
N ILE A 393 4.80 4.07 10.77
CA ILE A 393 5.18 3.58 12.10
C ILE A 393 5.55 2.10 12.05
N PHE A 394 4.77 1.27 11.37
CA PHE A 394 4.93 -0.19 11.41
C PHE A 394 5.55 -0.78 10.15
N GLY A 395 5.32 -0.18 8.97
CA GLY A 395 5.88 -0.68 7.71
C GLY A 395 7.30 -0.15 7.45
N GLY A 396 7.48 1.17 7.48
CA GLY A 396 8.75 1.82 7.20
C GLY A 396 9.84 1.50 8.22
N THR A 397 9.46 1.26 9.48
CA THR A 397 10.39 0.86 10.54
C THR A 397 10.66 -0.64 10.56
N ALA A 398 9.79 -1.49 9.98
CA ALA A 398 9.87 -2.95 10.08
C ALA A 398 11.26 -3.52 9.78
N PRO A 399 11.89 -3.23 8.61
CA PRO A 399 13.19 -3.81 8.29
C PRO A 399 14.30 -3.25 9.19
N TYR A 400 14.21 -1.98 9.61
CA TYR A 400 15.16 -1.39 10.57
C TYR A 400 15.09 -2.11 11.92
N VAL A 401 13.89 -2.17 12.51
CA VAL A 401 13.66 -2.78 13.82
C VAL A 401 14.01 -4.26 13.79
N ALA A 402 13.62 -4.99 12.74
CA ALA A 402 13.98 -6.40 12.59
C ALA A 402 15.50 -6.62 12.48
N THR A 403 16.20 -5.77 11.71
CA THR A 403 17.67 -5.83 11.61
C THR A 403 18.32 -5.53 12.96
N TRP A 404 17.88 -4.48 13.65
CA TRP A 404 18.39 -4.08 14.96
C TRP A 404 18.13 -5.15 16.02
N MET A 405 16.91 -5.70 16.09
CA MET A 405 16.54 -6.75 17.04
C MET A 405 17.40 -7.99 16.84
N THR A 406 17.57 -8.46 15.60
CA THR A 406 18.39 -9.64 15.32
C THR A 406 19.86 -9.41 15.69
N ALA A 407 20.41 -8.25 15.37
CA ALA A 407 21.80 -7.92 15.70
C ALA A 407 22.04 -7.77 17.22
N ASN A 408 21.12 -7.12 17.93
CA ASN A 408 21.29 -6.81 19.35
C ASN A 408 20.99 -8.01 20.27
N THR A 409 20.07 -8.89 19.89
CA THR A 409 19.74 -10.08 20.70
C THR A 409 20.56 -11.32 20.33
N GLY A 410 21.16 -11.34 19.13
CA GLY A 410 21.76 -12.53 18.53
C GLY A 410 20.74 -13.62 18.17
N ASN A 411 19.42 -13.37 18.31
CA ASN A 411 18.37 -14.33 18.06
C ASN A 411 17.66 -14.03 16.73
N TYR A 412 17.84 -14.93 15.77
CA TYR A 412 17.25 -14.83 14.42
C TYR A 412 15.71 -14.87 14.42
N LEU A 413 15.07 -15.37 15.49
CA LEU A 413 13.62 -15.38 15.66
C LEU A 413 13.05 -14.05 16.18
N SER A 414 13.89 -13.09 16.58
CA SER A 414 13.42 -11.82 17.16
C SER A 414 12.40 -11.06 16.29
N PRO A 415 12.57 -10.96 14.96
CA PRO A 415 11.56 -10.35 14.09
C PRO A 415 10.27 -11.15 14.02
N ALA A 416 10.34 -12.47 14.06
CA ALA A 416 9.17 -13.35 14.07
C ALA A 416 8.35 -13.14 15.36
N ILE A 417 9.03 -13.08 16.51
CA ILE A 417 8.42 -12.79 17.82
C ILE A 417 7.75 -11.41 17.79
N TYR A 418 8.40 -10.39 17.21
CA TYR A 418 7.81 -9.07 17.07
C TYR A 418 6.48 -9.09 16.30
N VAL A 419 6.45 -9.74 15.12
CA VAL A 419 5.21 -9.89 14.34
C VAL A 419 4.16 -10.67 15.12
N THR A 420 4.53 -11.75 15.81
CA THR A 420 3.61 -12.56 16.61
C THR A 420 2.98 -11.77 17.75
N VAL A 421 3.77 -10.97 18.49
CA VAL A 421 3.26 -10.11 19.57
C VAL A 421 2.26 -9.09 19.03
N VAL A 422 2.60 -8.41 17.93
CA VAL A 422 1.67 -7.47 17.28
C VAL A 422 0.42 -8.21 16.79
N ALA A 423 0.54 -9.41 16.22
CA ALA A 423 -0.60 -10.20 15.78
C ALA A 423 -1.53 -10.62 16.92
N VAL A 424 -0.99 -10.96 18.10
CA VAL A 424 -1.79 -11.24 19.30
C VAL A 424 -2.58 -9.98 19.72
N LEU A 425 -1.91 -8.83 19.82
CA LEU A 425 -2.56 -7.56 20.18
C LEU A 425 -3.65 -7.19 19.18
N VAL A 426 -3.38 -7.34 17.88
CA VAL A 426 -4.35 -7.05 16.82
C VAL A 426 -5.49 -8.07 16.78
N THR A 427 -5.27 -9.32 17.21
CA THR A 427 -6.35 -10.31 17.38
C THR A 427 -7.38 -9.79 18.39
N PHE A 428 -6.93 -9.36 19.57
CA PHE A 428 -7.82 -8.74 20.56
C PHE A 428 -8.46 -7.46 20.02
N TRP A 429 -7.69 -6.64 19.30
CA TRP A 429 -8.20 -5.42 18.69
C TRP A 429 -9.36 -5.67 17.72
N VAL A 430 -9.24 -6.66 16.84
CA VAL A 430 -10.29 -7.06 15.89
C VAL A 430 -11.51 -7.63 16.61
N LEU A 431 -11.31 -8.37 17.71
CA LEU A 431 -12.40 -8.91 18.51
C LEU A 431 -13.23 -7.81 19.16
N PHE A 432 -12.64 -6.72 19.64
CA PHE A 432 -13.40 -5.71 20.41
C PHE A 432 -13.80 -4.47 19.61
N PHE A 433 -13.02 -4.07 18.61
CA PHE A 433 -13.16 -2.74 18.02
C PHE A 433 -13.55 -2.70 16.54
N ILE A 434 -13.31 -3.78 15.79
CA ILE A 434 -13.55 -3.80 14.34
C ILE A 434 -14.98 -4.27 14.04
N PRO A 435 -15.82 -3.40 13.44
CA PRO A 435 -17.16 -3.80 13.03
C PRO A 435 -17.11 -4.67 11.76
N GLU A 436 -18.16 -5.48 11.57
CA GLU A 436 -18.40 -6.12 10.28
C GLU A 436 -18.92 -5.09 9.27
N THR A 437 -18.32 -5.04 8.09
CA THR A 437 -18.63 -4.07 7.02
C THR A 437 -19.02 -4.72 5.70
N ALA A 438 -18.84 -6.04 5.55
CA ALA A 438 -19.18 -6.74 4.32
C ALA A 438 -20.67 -6.60 4.00
N ASN A 439 -20.97 -6.40 2.71
CA ASN A 439 -22.32 -6.25 2.17
C ASN A 439 -23.13 -5.06 2.72
N LYS A 440 -22.55 -4.16 3.53
CA LYS A 440 -23.23 -2.96 4.03
C LYS A 440 -23.10 -1.77 3.05
N PRO A 441 -24.10 -0.88 2.96
CA PRO A 441 -24.06 0.27 2.05
C PRO A 441 -23.03 1.31 2.51
N LEU A 442 -22.17 1.84 1.62
CA LEU A 442 -21.18 2.84 2.04
C LEU A 442 -21.86 4.04 2.69
N ARG A 443 -21.36 4.46 3.86
CA ARG A 443 -21.80 5.70 4.49
C ARG A 443 -21.50 6.85 3.54
N ARG A 444 -22.51 7.66 3.18
CA ARG A 444 -22.31 8.78 2.26
C ARG A 444 -21.78 10.00 3.00
N PHE A 445 -22.39 10.32 4.13
CA PHE A 445 -22.02 11.46 4.97
C PHE A 445 -21.58 11.03 6.35
N HIS A 446 -20.68 11.82 6.95
CA HIS A 446 -20.18 11.58 8.30
C HIS A 446 -21.28 11.66 9.39
N THR A 447 -22.42 12.28 9.10
CA THR A 447 -23.59 12.36 9.97
C THR A 447 -24.39 11.06 10.04
N GLU A 448 -24.21 10.14 9.10
CA GLU A 448 -24.86 8.83 9.12
C GLU A 448 -24.29 7.94 10.25
N PRO A 449 -25.13 7.10 10.89
CA PRO A 449 -24.71 6.27 12.01
C PRO A 449 -23.56 5.33 11.64
N GLN A 450 -22.63 5.17 12.57
CA GLN A 450 -21.48 4.27 12.41
C GLN A 450 -21.90 2.80 12.55
N TYR A 451 -21.26 1.93 11.78
CA TYR A 451 -21.47 0.49 11.91
C TYR A 451 -21.16 -0.02 13.32
N GLY A 452 -22.10 -0.77 13.89
CA GLY A 452 -21.95 -1.41 15.20
C GLY A 452 -22.35 -0.55 16.39
N LYS A 453 -22.84 0.69 16.19
CA LYS A 453 -23.45 1.49 17.26
C LYS A 453 -24.97 1.38 17.32
N GLU A 454 -25.64 1.10 16.20
CA GLU A 454 -27.06 0.72 16.14
C GLU A 454 -27.28 -0.30 15.00
N ASN A 455 -28.28 -1.16 15.15
CA ASN A 455 -28.74 -2.01 14.06
C ASN A 455 -29.19 -1.11 12.91
N PHE A 456 -28.58 -1.24 11.73
CA PHE A 456 -29.18 -0.73 10.50
C PHE A 456 -30.48 -1.52 10.28
N GLU A 457 -31.56 -1.12 10.94
CA GLU A 457 -32.89 -1.62 10.63
C GLU A 457 -33.30 -1.06 9.28
N GLN A 458 -33.20 -1.95 8.30
CA GLN A 458 -33.74 -1.87 6.94
C GLN A 458 -33.10 -0.83 5.99
N PRO A 459 -32.98 -1.18 4.70
CA PRO A 459 -32.72 -0.17 3.69
C PRO A 459 -33.87 0.83 3.75
N ILE A 460 -33.55 2.13 3.77
CA ILE A 460 -34.54 3.19 3.55
C ILE A 460 -35.31 2.78 2.30
N ALA A 461 -36.55 2.33 2.48
CA ALA A 461 -37.43 2.03 1.38
C ALA A 461 -37.46 3.31 0.53
N MET A 462 -37.11 3.19 -0.74
CA MET A 462 -37.45 4.22 -1.72
C MET A 462 -38.94 4.46 -1.53
N SER A 463 -39.28 5.60 -0.94
CA SER A 463 -40.64 6.10 -0.88
C SER A 463 -41.10 6.23 -2.32
N THR A 464 -41.75 5.17 -2.84
CA THR A 464 -42.63 5.27 -4.00
C THR A 464 -43.82 6.08 -3.52
N THR A 465 -43.64 7.40 -3.44
CA THR A 465 -44.77 8.31 -3.39
C THR A 465 -45.39 8.21 -4.77
N LYS A 466 -46.38 7.31 -4.90
CA LYS A 466 -47.32 7.35 -6.02
C LYS A 466 -47.93 8.74 -5.98
N LEU A 467 -47.53 9.58 -6.93
CA LEU A 467 -48.33 10.73 -7.33
C LEU A 467 -49.61 10.14 -7.94
N ASP A 468 -50.66 10.11 -7.13
CA ASP A 468 -52.03 10.00 -7.61
C ASP A 468 -52.27 11.19 -8.55
N ILE A 469 -52.26 10.92 -9.85
CA ILE A 469 -52.86 11.80 -10.84
C ILE A 469 -54.32 11.36 -10.95
N ALA A 470 -55.18 12.08 -10.24
CA ALA A 470 -56.63 11.99 -10.40
C ALA A 470 -57.14 13.30 -11.03
N ALA A 471 -57.89 13.11 -12.13
CA ALA A 471 -58.70 14.05 -12.92
C ALA A 471 -57.98 15.13 -13.74
#